data_AF-A0A832ZZL2-F1
#
_entry.id   AF-A0A832ZZL2-F1
#
_cell.length_a   1.000
_cell.length_b   1.000
_cell.length_c   1.000
_cell.angle_alpha   90.00
_cell.angle_beta   90.00
_cell.angle_gamma   90.00
#
_symmetry.space_group_name_H-M   'P 1'
#
loop_
_entity.id
_entity.type
_entity.pdbx_description
1 polymer ?
#
loop_
_entity_poly.entity_id
_entity_poly.type
_entity_poly.pdbx_seq_one_letter_code
_entity_poly.pdbx_strand_id
1 'polypeptide(L)' 'MREIPVRKVEKTIRIPKDINEKIKALGLKKEIKYMRKELIDCPLYKREVSPIYCLVCPYFLRRIKGVIHCKYDG' A
#
# COMPACT_ATOMS: atom_id res chain seq x y z
N MET A 1 -16.49 0.22 5.50
CA MET A 1 -15.02 0.28 5.79
C MET A 1 -14.51 -1.14 5.83
N ARG A 2 -13.40 -1.43 5.14
CA ARG A 2 -12.79 -2.76 5.05
C ARG A 2 -11.45 -2.77 5.79
N GLU A 3 -11.18 -3.87 6.49
CA GLU A 3 -9.93 -4.12 7.18
C GLU A 3 -9.12 -5.12 6.37
N ILE A 4 -7.98 -4.68 5.85
CA ILE A 4 -7.16 -5.47 4.94
C ILE A 4 -5.85 -5.83 5.65
N PRO A 5 -5.62 -7.09 6.03
CA PRO A 5 -4.40 -7.50 6.70
C PRO A 5 -3.20 -7.40 5.75
N VAL A 6 -2.07 -6.95 6.28
CA VAL A 6 -0.80 -6.87 5.54
C VAL A 6 -0.03 -8.18 5.70
N ARG A 7 0.32 -8.81 4.58
CA ARG A 7 1.18 -10.00 4.52
C ARG A 7 2.61 -9.59 4.17
N LYS A 8 3.60 -10.11 4.89
CA LYS A 8 5.02 -9.89 4.55
C LYS A 8 5.49 -10.95 3.57
N VAL A 9 6.30 -10.52 2.60
CA VAL A 9 6.91 -11.38 1.58
C VAL A 9 8.42 -11.16 1.55
N GLU A 10 9.17 -12.20 1.19
CA GLU A 10 10.64 -12.09 1.11
C GLU A 10 11.09 -11.30 -0.12
N LYS A 11 10.32 -11.39 -1.22
CA LYS A 11 10.60 -10.75 -2.49
C LYS A 11 10.21 -9.27 -2.45
N THR A 12 11.08 -8.43 -3.01
CA THR A 12 10.79 -6.99 -3.15
C THR A 12 9.92 -6.77 -4.38
N ILE A 13 8.74 -6.17 -4.18
CA ILE A 13 7.80 -5.86 -5.25
C ILE A 13 8.29 -4.64 -6.01
N ARG A 14 8.31 -4.73 -7.35
CA ARG A 14 8.66 -3.61 -8.21
C ARG A 14 7.52 -2.59 -8.21
N ILE A 15 7.88 -1.33 -7.99
CA ILE A 15 6.92 -0.21 -7.98
C ILE A 15 7.17 0.67 -9.21
N PRO A 16 6.12 1.03 -9.96
CA PRO A 16 6.23 1.91 -11.12
C PRO A 16 6.83 3.27 -10.74
N LYS A 17 7.46 3.93 -11.73
CA LYS A 17 8.16 5.20 -11.51
C LYS A 17 7.21 6.31 -11.05
N ASP A 18 6.01 6.39 -11.65
CA ASP A 18 4.99 7.39 -11.30
C ASP A 18 4.64 7.38 -9.80
N ILE A 19 4.39 6.20 -9.24
CA ILE A 19 4.09 6.04 -7.81
C ILE A 19 5.30 6.39 -6.95
N ASN A 20 6.52 6.01 -7.37
CA ASN A 20 7.73 6.40 -6.66
C ASN A 20 7.95 7.92 -6.64
N GLU A 21 7.60 8.63 -7.71
CA GLU A 21 7.72 10.09 -7.77
C GLU A 21 6.72 10.77 -6.84
N LYS A 22 5.46 10.31 -6.84
CA LYS A 22 4.44 10.79 -5.89
C LYS A 22 4.88 10.58 -4.43
N ILE A 23 5.47 9.43 -4.12
CA ILE A 23 5.98 9.14 -2.76
C ILE A 23 7.19 10.01 -2.40
N LYS A 24 8.07 10.29 -3.37
CA LYS A 24 9.19 11.23 -3.16
C LYS A 24 8.67 12.63 -2.86
N ALA A 25 7.62 13.08 -3.56
CA ALA A 25 6.99 14.38 -3.30
C ALA A 25 6.39 14.46 -1.89
N LEU A 26 5.93 13.33 -1.33
CA LEU A 26 5.47 13.22 0.06
C LEU A 26 6.61 13.13 1.10
N GLY A 27 7.88 13.07 0.66
CA GLY A 27 9.04 12.96 1.56
C GLY A 27 9.30 11.56 2.13
N LEU A 28 8.50 10.54 1.78
CA LEU A 28 8.48 9.24 2.48
C LEU A 28 9.43 8.18 1.90
N LYS A 29 10.44 8.57 1.09
CA LYS A 29 11.25 7.62 0.28
C LYS A 29 11.94 6.51 1.11
N LYS A 30 12.47 6.85 2.30
CA LYS A 30 13.23 5.90 3.14
C LYS A 30 12.30 5.02 3.97
N GLU A 31 11.25 5.62 4.52
CA GLU A 31 10.32 4.93 5.43
C GLU A 31 9.50 3.88 4.70
N ILE A 32 9.19 4.04 3.42
CA ILE A 32 8.39 3.06 2.68
C ILE A 32 9.19 1.84 2.19
N LYS A 33 10.50 1.73 2.47
CA LYS A 33 11.32 0.63 1.93
C LYS A 33 10.83 -0.74 2.40
N TYR A 34 10.41 -0.85 3.67
CA TYR A 34 9.88 -2.10 4.22
C TYR A 34 8.54 -2.50 3.57
N MET A 35 7.72 -1.53 3.17
CA MET A 35 6.41 -1.78 2.55
C MET A 35 6.52 -2.41 1.15
N ARG A 36 7.71 -2.38 0.53
CA ARG A 36 7.97 -3.09 -0.74
C ARG A 36 8.05 -4.61 -0.56
N LYS A 37 8.15 -5.08 0.68
CA LYS A 37 8.12 -6.49 1.08
C LYS A 37 6.79 -6.84 1.74
N GLU A 38 5.74 -6.10 1.42
CA GLU A 38 4.41 -6.29 1.98
C GLU A 38 3.40 -6.40 0.83
N LEU A 39 2.40 -7.24 1.01
CA LEU A 39 1.26 -7.43 0.12
C LEU A 39 -0.05 -7.27 0.89
N ILE A 40 -1.06 -6.77 0.20
CA ILE A 40 -2.44 -6.71 0.64
C ILE A 40 -3.35 -7.20 -0.47
N ASP A 41 -4.49 -7.78 -0.10
CA ASP A 41 -5.55 -8.07 -1.06
C ASP A 41 -6.38 -6.79 -1.29
N CYS A 42 -6.19 -6.14 -2.44
CA CYS A 42 -6.83 -4.86 -2.68
C CYS A 42 -8.21 -5.03 -3.32
N PRO A 43 -9.28 -4.51 -2.69
CA PRO A 43 -10.64 -4.68 -3.20
C PRO A 43 -10.90 -3.90 -4.50
N LEU A 44 -10.16 -2.80 -4.74
CA LEU A 44 -10.27 -2.01 -5.96
C LEU A 44 -9.65 -2.75 -7.17
N TYR A 45 -8.47 -3.34 -6.98
CA TYR A 45 -7.74 -4.02 -8.06
C TYR A 45 -8.05 -5.52 -8.16
N LYS A 46 -8.79 -6.08 -7.20
CA LYS A 46 -9.14 -7.52 -7.11
C LYS A 46 -7.92 -8.43 -7.24
N ARG A 47 -6.79 -8.00 -6.68
CA ARG A 47 -5.51 -8.73 -6.70
C ARG A 47 -4.61 -8.28 -5.57
N GLU A 48 -3.55 -9.05 -5.35
CA GLU A 48 -2.50 -8.69 -4.40
C GLU A 48 -1.64 -7.55 -4.93
N VAL A 49 -1.48 -6.50 -4.12
CA VAL A 49 -0.65 -5.34 -4.42
C VAL A 49 0.15 -4.92 -3.20
N SER A 50 1.23 -4.16 -3.42
CA SER A 50 1.96 -3.57 -2.30
C SER A 50 1.10 -2.51 -1.59
N PRO A 51 1.11 -2.43 -0.25
CA PRO A 51 0.41 -1.37 0.48
C PRO A 51 0.97 0.03 0.17
N ILE A 52 2.10 0.14 -0.52
CA ILE A 52 2.63 1.41 -1.00
C ILE A 52 1.64 2.15 -1.91
N TYR A 53 0.85 1.42 -2.70
CA TYR A 53 -0.20 2.03 -3.52
C TYR A 53 -1.26 2.74 -2.66
N CYS A 54 -1.47 2.30 -1.41
CA CYS A 54 -2.41 2.94 -0.51
C CYS A 54 -1.99 4.36 -0.11
N LEU A 55 -0.69 4.67 -0.05
CA LEU A 55 -0.20 6.00 0.35
C LEU A 55 -0.63 7.11 -0.61
N VAL A 56 -0.99 6.76 -1.84
CA VAL A 56 -1.44 7.69 -2.88
C VAL A 56 -2.87 7.38 -3.33
N CYS A 57 -3.59 6.52 -2.60
CA CYS A 57 -4.93 6.08 -2.93
C CYS A 57 -5.98 6.93 -2.19
N PRO A 58 -7.01 7.47 -2.86
CA PRO A 58 -8.04 8.28 -2.21
C PRO A 58 -8.95 7.48 -1.25
N TYR A 59 -8.92 6.14 -1.34
CA TYR A 59 -9.70 5.24 -0.48
C TYR A 59 -8.93 4.77 0.76
N PHE A 60 -7.64 5.10 0.87
CA PHE A 60 -6.87 4.80 2.06
C PHE A 60 -7.30 5.72 3.20
N LEU A 61 -7.62 5.13 4.36
CA LEU A 61 -7.92 5.89 5.56
C LEU A 61 -6.71 5.94 6.48
N ARG A 62 -6.23 4.77 6.91
CA ARG A 62 -5.12 4.64 7.86
C ARG A 62 -4.60 3.21 7.89
N ARG A 63 -3.40 3.04 8.45
CA ARG A 63 -2.81 1.74 8.79
C ARG A 63 -2.65 1.64 10.31
N ILE A 64 -3.20 0.60 10.92
CA ILE A 64 -3.08 0.34 12.37
C ILE A 64 -2.63 -1.09 12.58
N LYS A 65 -1.53 -1.30 13.32
CA LYS A 65 -1.02 -2.64 13.71
C LYS A 65 -0.93 -3.66 12.55
N GLY A 66 -0.56 -3.21 11.36
CA GLY A 66 -0.45 -4.10 10.18
C GLY A 66 -1.76 -4.38 9.46
N VAL A 67 -2.81 -3.61 9.74
CA VAL A 67 -4.10 -3.65 9.04
C VAL A 67 -4.33 -2.32 8.33
N ILE A 68 -4.72 -2.38 7.06
CA ILE A 68 -5.12 -1.21 6.27
C ILE A 68 -6.63 -1.05 6.35
N HIS A 69 -7.06 0.13 6.81
CA HIS A 69 -8.46 0.53 6.77
C HIS A 69 -8.72 1.23 5.43
N CYS A 70 -9.57 0.62 4.61
CA CYS A 70 -9.95 1.09 3.29
C CYS A 70 -11.44 1.45 3.28
N LYS A 71 -11.81 2.62 2.73
CA LYS A 71 -13.22 3.02 2.58
C LYS A 71 -13.85 2.59 1.25
N TYR A 72 -13.11 1.91 0.37
CA TYR A 72 -13.66 1.45 -0.89
C TYR A 72 -14.77 0.42 -0.63
N ASP A 73 -16.00 0.75 -1.05
CA ASP A 73 -17.19 -0.04 -0.74
C ASP A 73 -17.57 -1.03 -1.85
N GLY A 74 -17.14 -0.77 -3.09
CA GLY A 74 -17.33 -1.68 -4.24
C GLY A 74 -18.75 -1.68 -4.74
#